data_AF-A0A7W7ACP1-F1
#
_entry.id   AF-A0A7W7ACP1-F1
#
_cell.length_a   1.000
_cell.length_b   1.000
_cell.length_c   1.000
_cell.angle_alpha   90.00
_cell.angle_beta   90.00
_cell.angle_gamma   90.00
#
_symmetry.space_group_name_H-M   'P 1'
#
loop_
_entity.id
_entity.type
_entity.pdbx_description
1 polymer ?
#
loop_
_entity_poly.entity_id
_entity_poly.type
_entity_poly.pdbx_seq_one_letter_code
_entity_poly.pdbx_strand_id
1 'polypeptide(L)'
;MHGQPSESAEMLDPAQRLALVYAPKSAQAAWLALFLFERRLAEIARPGREPLMIQLRLSWWRDRLGEPSSAWPVSEPVLANLKAWNEQHRELACLVDGWEALVVGEDGGAELAKAREEALVTLALLLRVDDLESVRQAARQYIDPSIASGAPATLPRSMRPLSVLRTMAQREALGGKPTPLRDLGRVMWAGLLGR
;
A
#
# COMPACT_ATOMS: atom_id res chain seq x y z
N MET A 1 -14.13 22.55 -6.62
CA MET A 1 -14.87 21.38 -6.09
C MET A 1 -13.87 20.52 -5.34
N HIS A 2 -13.88 20.58 -4.01
CA HIS A 2 -13.02 19.74 -3.18
C HIS A 2 -13.66 18.34 -3.14
N GLY A 3 -12.98 17.34 -3.70
CA GLY A 3 -13.44 15.94 -3.65
C GLY A 3 -13.77 15.57 -2.22
N GLN A 4 -15.00 15.13 -1.99
CA GLN A 4 -15.48 14.85 -0.64
C GLN A 4 -14.72 13.61 -0.10
N PRO A 5 -14.36 13.56 1.20
CA PRO A 5 -13.68 12.40 1.80
C PRO A 5 -14.38 11.06 1.52
N SER A 6 -15.70 11.09 1.30
CA SER A 6 -16.52 9.93 0.96
C SER A 6 -16.22 9.34 -0.42
N GLU A 7 -16.01 10.16 -1.46
CA GLU A 7 -15.74 9.67 -2.83
C GLU A 7 -14.39 8.95 -2.91
N SER A 8 -13.40 9.42 -2.17
CA SER A 8 -12.08 8.79 -2.12
C SER A 8 -12.12 7.44 -1.40
N ALA A 9 -12.95 7.29 -0.36
CA ALA A 9 -13.10 6.03 0.35
C ALA A 9 -13.81 4.94 -0.49
N GLU A 10 -14.66 5.32 -1.45
CA GLU A 10 -15.33 4.38 -2.36
C GLU A 10 -14.36 3.69 -3.33
N MET A 11 -13.21 4.30 -3.60
CA MET A 11 -12.13 3.70 -4.39
C MET A 11 -11.35 2.62 -3.63
N LEU A 12 -11.59 2.44 -2.34
CA LEU A 12 -10.90 1.42 -1.54
C LEU A 12 -11.57 0.05 -1.69
N ASP A 13 -10.75 -1.00 -1.65
CA ASP A 13 -11.28 -2.36 -1.58
C ASP A 13 -12.08 -2.57 -0.27
N PRO A 14 -12.96 -3.59 -0.20
CA PRO A 14 -13.77 -3.83 1.00
C PRO A 14 -12.96 -4.01 2.29
N ALA A 15 -11.76 -4.60 2.20
CA ALA A 15 -10.90 -4.84 3.36
C ALA A 15 -10.26 -3.53 3.86
N GLN A 16 -9.78 -2.69 2.95
CA GLN A 16 -9.24 -1.36 3.23
C GLN A 16 -10.31 -0.43 3.80
N ARG A 17 -11.54 -0.46 3.25
CA ARG A 17 -12.67 0.31 3.81
C ARG A 17 -12.98 -0.10 5.24
N LEU A 18 -13.07 -1.40 5.49
CA LEU A 18 -13.31 -1.91 6.84
C LEU A 18 -12.16 -1.52 7.78
N ALA A 19 -10.91 -1.72 7.36
CA ALA A 19 -9.74 -1.37 8.15
C ALA A 19 -9.71 0.12 8.51
N LEU A 20 -10.06 1.01 7.57
CA LEU A 20 -10.09 2.46 7.78
C LEU A 20 -11.10 2.87 8.87
N VAL A 21 -12.23 2.16 9.00
CA VAL A 21 -13.23 2.42 10.07
C VAL A 21 -12.63 2.21 11.47
N TYR A 22 -11.63 1.33 11.62
CA TYR A 22 -10.96 1.08 12.90
C TYR A 22 -9.84 2.10 13.22
N ALA A 23 -9.47 2.96 12.27
CA ALA A 23 -8.54 4.05 12.51
C ALA A 23 -9.23 5.19 13.30
N PRO A 24 -8.56 5.78 14.31
CA PRO A 24 -9.02 7.03 14.91
C PRO A 24 -9.03 8.16 13.86
N LYS A 25 -9.87 9.17 14.06
CA LYS A 25 -10.04 10.29 13.12
C LYS A 25 -8.73 10.99 12.76
N SER A 26 -7.79 11.10 13.72
CA SER A 26 -6.45 11.67 13.50
C SER A 26 -5.56 10.85 12.57
N ALA A 27 -5.81 9.55 12.41
CA ALA A 27 -5.02 8.65 11.56
C ALA A 27 -5.70 8.32 10.22
N GLN A 28 -7.01 8.55 10.09
CA GLN A 28 -7.78 8.20 8.89
C GLN A 28 -7.22 8.82 7.61
N ALA A 29 -6.84 10.10 7.63
CA ALA A 29 -6.33 10.77 6.44
C ALA A 29 -5.01 10.16 5.93
N ALA A 30 -4.08 9.84 6.83
CA ALA A 30 -2.79 9.24 6.47
C ALA A 30 -2.95 7.82 5.91
N TRP A 31 -3.81 7.00 6.54
CA TRP A 31 -4.15 5.65 6.06
C TRP A 31 -4.85 5.68 4.69
N LEU A 32 -5.84 6.56 4.53
CA LEU A 32 -6.56 6.73 3.26
C LEU A 32 -5.58 7.11 2.14
N ALA A 33 -4.69 8.07 2.40
CA ALA A 33 -3.70 8.52 1.43
C ALA A 33 -2.76 7.38 0.97
N LEU A 34 -2.29 6.55 1.92
CA LEU A 34 -1.46 5.38 1.60
C LEU A 34 -2.18 4.39 0.69
N PHE A 35 -3.42 4.03 1.04
CA PHE A 35 -4.20 3.08 0.25
C PHE A 35 -4.49 3.57 -1.16
N LEU A 36 -4.86 4.85 -1.30
CA LEU A 36 -5.09 5.46 -2.61
C LEU A 36 -3.82 5.50 -3.44
N PHE A 37 -2.69 5.81 -2.81
CA PHE A 37 -1.40 5.86 -3.48
C PHE A 37 -0.97 4.48 -3.97
N GLU A 38 -0.97 3.46 -3.11
CA GLU A 38 -0.64 2.09 -3.54
C GLU A 38 -1.57 1.59 -4.64
N ARG A 39 -2.88 1.87 -4.54
CA ARG A 39 -3.84 1.53 -5.61
C ARG A 39 -3.47 2.22 -6.92
N ARG A 40 -3.11 3.51 -6.87
CA ARG A 40 -2.73 4.29 -8.05
C ARG A 40 -1.48 3.70 -8.71
N LEU A 41 -0.49 3.30 -7.94
CA LEU A 41 0.72 2.64 -8.45
C LEU A 41 0.39 1.28 -9.08
N ALA A 42 -0.46 0.48 -8.43
CA ALA A 42 -0.94 -0.79 -8.98
C ALA A 42 -1.67 -0.63 -10.33
N GLU A 43 -2.49 0.41 -10.47
CA GLU A 43 -3.17 0.75 -11.72
C GLU A 43 -2.19 1.18 -12.82
N ILE A 44 -1.08 1.82 -12.47
CA ILE A 44 -0.03 2.21 -13.41
C ILE A 44 0.74 0.99 -13.87
N ALA A 45 1.16 0.14 -12.92
CA ALA A 45 1.93 -1.09 -13.10
C ALA A 45 1.11 -2.30 -13.62
N ARG A 46 -0.12 -2.08 -14.08
CA ARG A 46 -1.00 -3.16 -14.55
C ARG A 46 -0.38 -3.89 -15.76
N PRO A 47 -0.40 -5.24 -15.78
CA PRO A 47 0.07 -6.03 -16.92
C PRO A 47 -0.66 -5.67 -18.23
N GLY A 48 0.03 -5.83 -19.35
CA GLY A 48 -0.51 -5.56 -20.70
C GLY A 48 -0.30 -4.14 -21.20
N ARG A 49 0.42 -3.29 -20.45
CA ARG A 49 0.94 -2.00 -20.93
C ARG A 49 2.39 -2.15 -21.38
N GLU A 50 2.82 -1.28 -22.29
CA GLU A 50 4.22 -1.21 -22.71
C GLU A 50 5.13 -0.87 -21.51
N PRO A 51 6.17 -1.67 -21.21
CA PRO A 51 7.03 -1.46 -20.04
C PRO A 51 7.60 -0.04 -19.93
N LEU A 52 8.06 0.52 -21.06
CA LEU A 52 8.61 1.87 -21.12
C LEU A 52 7.58 2.94 -20.67
N MET A 53 6.31 2.77 -21.03
CA MET A 53 5.24 3.68 -20.61
C MET A 53 4.93 3.57 -19.12
N ILE A 54 5.08 2.38 -18.53
CA ILE A 54 4.95 2.20 -17.07
C ILE A 54 6.08 2.95 -16.37
N GLN A 55 7.34 2.74 -16.80
CA GLN A 55 8.52 3.40 -16.20
C GLN A 55 8.42 4.92 -16.27
N LEU A 56 8.02 5.49 -17.43
CA LEU A 56 7.84 6.94 -17.57
C LEU A 56 6.77 7.51 -16.63
N ARG A 57 5.68 6.76 -16.40
CA ARG A 57 4.64 7.19 -15.46
C ARG A 57 5.09 7.06 -14.01
N LEU A 58 5.79 5.99 -13.67
CA LEU A 58 6.34 5.80 -12.32
C LEU A 58 7.44 6.83 -12.02
N SER A 59 8.30 7.17 -12.98
CA SER A 59 9.30 8.22 -12.80
C SER A 59 8.67 9.57 -12.50
N TRP A 60 7.59 9.93 -13.20
CA TRP A 60 6.83 11.13 -12.88
C TRP A 60 6.32 11.13 -11.43
N TRP A 61 5.84 10.00 -10.91
CA TRP A 61 5.42 9.89 -9.50
C TRP A 61 6.59 10.06 -8.54
N ARG A 62 7.74 9.44 -8.83
CA ARG A 62 8.97 9.61 -8.04
C ARG A 62 9.38 11.08 -7.97
N ASP A 63 9.37 11.77 -9.11
CA ASP A 63 9.72 13.19 -9.19
C ASP A 63 8.76 14.04 -8.35
N ARG A 64 7.43 13.80 -8.45
CA ARG A 64 6.44 14.53 -7.64
C ARG A 64 6.64 14.29 -6.15
N LEU A 65 6.91 13.05 -5.73
CA LEU A 65 7.18 12.78 -4.32
C LEU A 65 8.44 13.49 -3.81
N GLY A 66 9.43 13.74 -4.67
CA GLY A 66 10.63 14.52 -4.33
C GLY A 66 10.40 16.02 -4.15
N GLU A 67 9.30 16.55 -4.68
CA GLU A 67 8.92 17.96 -4.57
C GLU A 67 8.17 18.26 -3.25
N PRO A 68 8.23 19.50 -2.74
CA PRO A 68 7.37 19.93 -1.64
C PRO A 68 5.90 19.88 -2.07
N SER A 69 5.01 19.58 -1.11
CA SER A 69 3.58 19.41 -1.38
C SER A 69 2.87 20.66 -1.92
N SER A 70 3.50 21.83 -1.78
CA SER A 70 3.04 23.11 -2.34
C SER A 70 3.27 23.24 -3.85
N ALA A 71 4.18 22.47 -4.44
CA ALA A 71 4.50 22.51 -5.87
C ALA A 71 3.63 21.55 -6.71
N TRP A 72 2.82 20.71 -6.07
CA TRP A 72 2.04 19.69 -6.76
C TRP A 72 0.88 20.23 -7.60
N PRO A 73 0.58 19.56 -8.73
CA PRO A 73 -0.58 19.93 -9.55
C PRO A 73 -1.88 19.74 -8.76
N VAL A 74 -2.72 20.77 -8.76
CA VAL A 74 -4.01 20.77 -8.04
C VAL A 74 -4.99 19.73 -8.59
N SER A 75 -4.82 19.33 -9.85
CA SER A 75 -5.70 18.39 -10.55
C SER A 75 -5.45 16.91 -10.19
N GLU A 76 -4.41 16.56 -9.44
CA GLU A 76 -4.09 15.17 -9.09
C GLU A 76 -4.65 14.82 -7.68
N PRO A 77 -5.77 14.08 -7.58
CA PRO A 77 -6.45 13.85 -6.31
C PRO A 77 -5.66 12.99 -5.33
N VAL A 78 -4.81 12.08 -5.83
CA VAL A 78 -3.99 11.23 -4.96
C VAL A 78 -2.91 12.07 -4.27
N LEU A 79 -2.26 12.99 -5.00
CA LEU A 79 -1.32 13.96 -4.40
C LEU A 79 -2.02 14.88 -3.39
N ALA A 80 -3.28 15.29 -3.66
CA ALA A 80 -4.04 16.08 -2.69
C ALA A 80 -4.26 15.34 -1.36
N ASN A 81 -4.53 14.03 -1.39
CA ASN A 81 -4.66 13.20 -0.18
C ASN A 81 -3.31 13.00 0.52
N LEU A 82 -2.22 12.86 -0.24
CA LEU A 82 -0.86 12.68 0.30
C LEU A 82 -0.36 13.88 1.12
N LYS A 83 -1.02 15.04 1.06
CA LYS A 83 -0.73 16.16 1.97
C LYS A 83 -0.88 15.79 3.46
N ALA A 84 -1.68 14.77 3.78
CA ALA A 84 -1.78 14.24 5.15
C ALA A 84 -0.47 13.65 5.70
N TRP A 85 0.53 13.42 4.83
CA TRP A 85 1.85 12.90 5.18
C TRP A 85 2.89 13.99 5.52
N ASN A 86 2.52 15.27 5.60
CA ASN A 86 3.34 16.36 6.19
C ASN A 86 4.84 16.36 5.82
N GLU A 87 5.18 16.34 4.53
CA GLU A 87 6.55 16.24 3.98
C GLU A 87 7.24 14.88 4.13
N GLN A 88 6.72 13.96 4.95
CA GLN A 88 7.14 12.55 4.99
C GLN A 88 6.65 11.76 3.76
N HIS A 89 5.89 12.37 2.85
CA HIS A 89 5.46 11.73 1.59
C HIS A 89 6.66 11.31 0.71
N ARG A 90 7.82 11.92 0.88
CA ARG A 90 9.06 11.60 0.15
C ARG A 90 9.50 10.15 0.38
N GLU A 91 9.29 9.64 1.59
CA GLU A 91 9.64 8.28 1.97
C GLU A 91 8.82 7.23 1.20
N LEU A 92 7.66 7.62 0.66
CA LEU A 92 6.83 6.75 -0.17
C LEU A 92 7.41 6.51 -1.58
N ALA A 93 8.52 7.18 -1.94
CA ALA A 93 9.23 6.90 -3.18
C ALA A 93 9.68 5.44 -3.27
N CYS A 94 9.97 4.80 -2.13
CA CYS A 94 10.31 3.37 -2.09
C CYS A 94 9.20 2.48 -2.67
N LEU A 95 7.92 2.85 -2.53
CA LEU A 95 6.81 2.12 -3.14
C LEU A 95 6.84 2.23 -4.66
N VAL A 96 7.21 3.40 -5.21
CA VAL A 96 7.35 3.58 -6.65
C VAL A 96 8.44 2.65 -7.18
N ASP A 97 9.58 2.61 -6.49
CA ASP A 97 10.71 1.74 -6.83
C ASP A 97 10.33 0.26 -6.73
N GLY A 98 9.61 -0.14 -5.67
CA GLY A 98 9.12 -1.51 -5.51
C GLY A 98 8.13 -1.93 -6.60
N TRP A 99 7.23 -1.04 -7.02
CA TRP A 99 6.32 -1.31 -8.14
C TRP A 99 7.04 -1.36 -9.47
N GLU A 100 8.06 -0.53 -9.68
CA GLU A 100 8.91 -0.61 -10.88
C GLU A 100 9.66 -1.96 -10.90
N ALA A 101 10.28 -2.35 -9.80
CA ALA A 101 10.98 -3.62 -9.65
C ALA A 101 10.06 -4.83 -9.92
N LEU A 102 8.80 -4.79 -9.49
CA LEU A 102 7.83 -5.85 -9.83
C LEU A 102 7.56 -5.94 -11.34
N VAL A 103 7.60 -4.82 -12.07
CA VAL A 103 7.27 -4.78 -13.51
C VAL A 103 8.47 -5.16 -14.37
N VAL A 104 9.67 -4.69 -14.03
CA VAL A 104 10.87 -4.84 -14.87
C VAL A 104 11.90 -5.82 -14.31
N GLY A 105 11.80 -6.16 -13.02
CA GLY A 105 12.72 -7.05 -12.33
C GLY A 105 12.28 -8.51 -12.33
N GLU A 106 13.13 -9.34 -11.73
CA GLU A 106 12.97 -10.81 -11.65
C GLU A 106 12.91 -11.30 -10.19
N ASP A 107 12.74 -10.38 -9.24
CA ASP A 107 12.80 -10.65 -7.79
C ASP A 107 11.50 -11.25 -7.21
N GLY A 108 10.51 -11.51 -8.06
CA GLY A 108 9.20 -12.04 -7.65
C GLY A 108 8.39 -11.09 -6.76
N GLY A 109 8.72 -9.79 -6.73
CA GLY A 109 8.08 -8.78 -5.90
C GLY A 109 8.67 -8.63 -4.50
N ALA A 110 9.87 -9.14 -4.25
CA ALA A 110 10.58 -9.00 -2.98
C ALA A 110 10.83 -7.52 -2.61
N GLU A 111 11.26 -6.70 -3.56
CA GLU A 111 11.47 -5.27 -3.35
C GLU A 111 10.16 -4.53 -3.08
N LEU A 112 9.06 -4.93 -3.73
CA LEU A 112 7.74 -4.38 -3.41
C LEU A 112 7.28 -4.76 -1.99
N ALA A 113 7.53 -5.99 -1.56
CA ALA A 113 7.23 -6.43 -0.21
C ALA A 113 8.01 -5.59 0.83
N LYS A 114 9.30 -5.38 0.60
CA LYS A 114 10.15 -4.53 1.44
C LYS A 114 9.68 -3.08 1.47
N ALA A 115 9.34 -2.51 0.31
CA ALA A 115 8.82 -1.15 0.21
C ALA A 115 7.51 -0.95 0.97
N ARG A 116 6.60 -1.94 0.93
CA ARG A 116 5.35 -1.91 1.70
C ARG A 116 5.59 -1.96 3.21
N GLU A 117 6.53 -2.78 3.65
CA GLU A 117 6.95 -2.82 5.07
C GLU A 117 7.46 -1.43 5.50
N GLU A 118 8.35 -0.82 4.72
CA GLU A 118 8.93 0.49 5.01
C GLU A 118 7.86 1.60 5.03
N ALA A 119 6.93 1.59 4.08
CA ALA A 119 5.83 2.55 4.04
C ALA A 119 4.92 2.45 5.29
N LEU A 120 4.65 1.24 5.77
CA LEU A 120 3.86 1.02 6.99
C LEU A 120 4.61 1.45 8.26
N VAL A 121 5.92 1.27 8.32
CA VAL A 121 6.78 1.78 9.40
C VAL A 121 6.83 3.31 9.37
N THR A 122 6.97 3.91 8.20
CA THR A 122 6.93 5.37 8.02
C THR A 122 5.58 5.94 8.46
N LEU A 123 4.47 5.26 8.12
CA LEU A 123 3.14 5.64 8.61
C LEU A 123 3.06 5.60 10.14
N ALA A 124 3.66 4.58 10.78
CA ALA A 124 3.71 4.48 12.23
C ALA A 124 4.51 5.65 12.86
N LEU A 125 5.65 6.02 12.27
CA LEU A 125 6.44 7.18 12.67
C LEU A 125 5.65 8.49 12.56
N LEU A 126 4.97 8.71 11.43
CA LEU A 126 4.09 9.86 11.21
C LEU A 126 2.99 9.94 12.28
N LEU A 127 2.43 8.78 12.65
CA LEU A 127 1.38 8.65 13.67
C LEU A 127 1.93 8.56 15.11
N ARG A 128 3.23 8.84 15.32
CA ARG A 128 3.90 8.88 16.62
C ARG A 128 3.77 7.58 17.41
N VAL A 129 3.97 6.44 16.73
CA VAL A 129 4.02 5.12 17.36
C VAL A 129 5.45 4.79 17.76
N ASP A 130 5.66 4.45 19.03
CA ASP A 130 6.99 4.12 19.56
C ASP A 130 7.43 2.69 19.23
N ASP A 131 6.51 1.73 19.28
CA ASP A 131 6.80 0.31 19.05
C ASP A 131 6.77 -0.05 17.56
N LEU A 132 7.84 0.34 16.85
CA LEU A 132 8.00 0.10 15.42
C LEU A 132 8.28 -1.37 15.09
N GLU A 133 8.86 -2.15 16.00
CA GLU A 133 9.15 -3.56 15.74
C GLU A 133 7.85 -4.38 15.68
N SER A 134 6.90 -4.11 16.59
CA SER A 134 5.55 -4.69 16.50
C SER A 134 4.83 -4.32 15.20
N VAL A 135 5.00 -3.08 14.72
CA VAL A 135 4.46 -2.65 13.42
C VAL A 135 5.10 -3.43 12.28
N ARG A 136 6.43 -3.53 12.27
CA ARG A 136 7.20 -4.25 11.27
C ARG A 136 6.80 -5.72 11.19
N GLN A 137 6.69 -6.38 12.34
CA GLN A 137 6.23 -7.76 12.42
C GLN A 137 4.81 -7.92 11.86
N ALA A 138 3.89 -7.03 12.23
CA ALA A 138 2.51 -7.07 11.73
C ALA A 138 2.43 -6.75 10.22
N ALA A 139 3.29 -5.86 9.71
CA ALA A 139 3.40 -5.55 8.29
C ALA A 139 3.85 -6.78 7.49
N ARG A 140 4.91 -7.47 7.94
CA ARG A 140 5.39 -8.71 7.31
C ARG A 140 4.30 -9.78 7.24
N GLN A 141 3.59 -9.99 8.34
CA GLN A 141 2.47 -10.95 8.41
C GLN A 141 1.28 -10.57 7.52
N TYR A 142 1.08 -9.27 7.26
CA TYR A 142 0.06 -8.79 6.32
C TYR A 142 0.49 -9.00 4.86
N ILE A 143 1.75 -8.68 4.55
CA ILE A 143 2.33 -8.79 3.21
C ILE A 143 2.49 -10.26 2.79
N ASP A 144 2.97 -11.10 3.70
CA ASP A 144 3.08 -12.55 3.53
C ASP A 144 2.33 -13.28 4.66
N PRO A 145 1.07 -13.68 4.42
CA PRO A 145 0.27 -14.41 5.39
C PRO A 145 0.78 -15.82 5.74
N SER A 146 1.77 -16.35 5.01
CA SER A 146 2.38 -17.64 5.33
C SER A 146 3.33 -17.56 6.52
N ILE A 147 3.83 -16.36 6.83
CA ILE A 147 4.67 -16.12 8.01
C ILE A 147 3.87 -16.45 9.26
N ALA A 148 4.37 -17.43 10.03
CA ALA A 148 3.71 -17.93 11.22
C ALA A 148 3.33 -16.79 12.17
N SER A 149 2.09 -16.84 12.66
CA SER A 149 1.64 -15.92 13.68
C SER A 149 2.29 -16.29 15.01
N GLY A 150 3.33 -15.55 15.40
CA GLY A 150 3.72 -15.46 16.82
C GLY A 150 2.59 -14.84 17.65
N ALA A 151 2.79 -14.69 18.97
CA ALA A 151 1.84 -13.98 19.81
C ALA A 151 1.49 -12.62 19.17
N PRO A 152 0.19 -12.28 19.01
CA PRO A 152 -0.19 -11.09 18.27
C PRO A 152 0.29 -9.85 19.03
N ALA A 153 1.25 -9.13 18.44
CA ALA A 153 1.62 -7.81 18.93
C ALA A 153 0.39 -6.90 18.92
N THR A 154 0.10 -6.27 20.05
CA THR A 154 -1.04 -5.36 20.20
C THR A 154 -0.66 -4.00 19.65
N LEU A 155 -1.14 -3.67 18.45
CA LEU A 155 -0.87 -2.35 17.86
C LEU A 155 -1.71 -1.25 18.51
N PRO A 156 -1.18 -0.02 18.61
CA PRO A 156 -1.92 1.13 19.11
C PRO A 156 -3.12 1.45 18.20
N ARG A 157 -4.07 2.26 18.71
CA ARG A 157 -5.32 2.58 17.98
C ARG A 157 -5.06 3.14 16.58
N SER A 158 -4.05 3.98 16.43
CA SER A 158 -3.62 4.57 15.16
C SER A 158 -3.21 3.53 14.10
N MET A 159 -2.78 2.34 14.52
CA MET A 159 -2.33 1.23 13.65
C MET A 159 -3.28 0.02 13.64
N ARG A 160 -4.47 0.13 14.25
CA ARG A 160 -5.52 -0.91 14.15
C ARG A 160 -5.90 -1.32 12.72
N PRO A 161 -5.90 -0.43 11.71
CA PRO A 161 -6.14 -0.85 10.33
C PRO A 161 -5.20 -1.98 9.90
N LEU A 162 -3.92 -1.92 10.28
CA LEU A 162 -2.96 -2.99 9.98
C LEU A 162 -3.33 -4.31 10.65
N SER A 163 -3.79 -4.27 11.91
CA SER A 163 -4.27 -5.48 12.60
C SER A 163 -5.46 -6.12 11.88
N VAL A 164 -6.42 -5.30 11.43
CA VAL A 164 -7.59 -5.78 10.67
C VAL A 164 -7.16 -6.40 9.34
N LEU A 165 -6.33 -5.69 8.57
CA LEU A 165 -5.81 -6.17 7.29
C LEU A 165 -5.03 -7.48 7.44
N ARG A 166 -4.14 -7.57 8.44
CA ARG A 166 -3.40 -8.79 8.77
C ARG A 166 -4.36 -9.96 9.04
N THR A 167 -5.33 -9.77 9.95
CA THR A 167 -6.28 -10.84 10.30
C THR A 167 -7.11 -11.27 9.09
N MET A 168 -7.53 -10.33 8.23
CA MET A 168 -8.25 -10.67 7.01
C MET A 168 -7.38 -11.47 6.03
N ALA A 169 -6.14 -11.04 5.80
CA ALA A 169 -5.21 -11.72 4.92
C ALA A 169 -4.88 -13.15 5.38
N GLN A 170 -4.70 -13.34 6.69
CA GLN A 170 -4.50 -14.67 7.29
C GLN A 170 -5.74 -15.56 7.16
N ARG A 171 -6.93 -15.03 7.40
CA ARG A 171 -8.18 -15.78 7.24
C ARG A 171 -8.44 -16.17 5.79
N GLU A 172 -8.11 -15.30 4.85
CA GLU A 172 -8.19 -15.57 3.41
C GLU A 172 -7.21 -16.69 3.01
N ALA A 173 -5.99 -16.69 3.57
CA ALA A 173 -5.00 -17.74 3.32
C ALA A 173 -5.40 -19.11 3.90
N LEU A 174 -6.00 -19.15 5.09
CA LEU A 174 -6.45 -20.38 5.75
C LEU A 174 -7.78 -20.92 5.18
N GLY A 175 -8.65 -20.05 4.67
CA GLY A 175 -10.05 -20.34 4.35
C GLY A 175 -10.34 -20.72 2.89
N GLY A 176 -9.36 -21.24 2.14
CA GLY A 176 -9.41 -21.52 0.71
C GLY A 176 -10.79 -21.88 0.12
N LYS A 177 -11.46 -20.88 -0.46
CA LYS A 177 -12.27 -21.02 -1.67
C LYS A 177 -11.85 -19.92 -2.64
N PRO A 178 -11.33 -20.26 -3.83
CA PRO A 178 -10.87 -19.27 -4.78
C PRO A 178 -12.09 -18.49 -5.30
N THR A 179 -12.09 -17.18 -5.10
CA THR A 179 -13.03 -16.30 -5.81
C THR A 179 -12.42 -15.98 -7.18
N PRO A 180 -13.14 -16.22 -8.29
CA PRO A 180 -12.61 -16.14 -9.66
C PRO A 180 -12.04 -14.78 -10.08
N LEU A 181 -12.27 -13.72 -9.31
CA LEU A 181 -11.73 -12.38 -9.58
C LEU A 181 -10.32 -12.14 -9.01
N ARG A 182 -9.82 -12.98 -8.10
CA ARG A 182 -8.53 -12.76 -7.42
C ARG A 182 -7.37 -13.65 -7.91
N ASP A 183 -7.66 -14.68 -8.70
CA ASP A 183 -6.62 -15.52 -9.33
C ASP A 183 -5.94 -14.87 -10.55
N LEU A 184 -6.46 -13.76 -11.07
CA LEU A 184 -5.73 -12.95 -12.07
C LEU A 184 -4.46 -12.28 -11.48
N GLY A 185 -4.36 -12.14 -10.15
CA GLY A 185 -3.17 -11.58 -9.50
C GLY A 185 -2.16 -12.63 -9.01
N ARG A 186 -2.62 -13.78 -8.51
CA ARG A 186 -1.74 -14.83 -7.95
C ARG A 186 -1.46 -16.01 -8.90
N VAL A 187 -2.38 -16.35 -9.82
CA VAL A 187 -2.20 -17.49 -10.74
C VAL A 187 -1.54 -17.07 -12.06
N MET A 188 -1.58 -15.78 -12.42
CA MET A 188 -0.75 -15.25 -13.53
C MET A 188 0.74 -15.14 -13.18
N TRP A 189 1.12 -15.14 -11.90
CA TRP A 189 2.51 -14.98 -11.46
C TRP A 189 3.24 -16.29 -11.11
N ALA A 190 2.52 -17.38 -10.85
CA ALA A 190 3.13 -18.69 -10.57
C ALA A 190 3.29 -19.59 -11.81
N GLY A 191 2.89 -19.13 -13.00
CA GLY A 191 2.83 -19.95 -14.23
C GLY A 191 3.63 -19.45 -15.43
N LEU A 192 4.41 -18.37 -15.31
CA LEU A 192 5.15 -17.76 -16.43
C LEU A 192 6.68 -17.94 -16.35
N LEU A 193 7.17 -18.85 -15.49
CA LEU A 193 8.53 -19.38 -15.51
C LEU A 193 8.50 -20.91 -15.59
N GLY A 194 8.02 -21.41 -16.72
CA GLY A 194 7.98 -22.85 -17.01
C GLY A 194 7.98 -23.13 -18.52
N ARG A 195 9.16 -23.03 -19.13
CA ARG A 195 9.61 -23.99 -20.15
C ARG A 195 10.94 -24.55 -19.73
#